data_AF-A0A4R4U3W2-F1
#
_entry.id   AF-A0A4R4U3W2-F1
#
_cell.length_a   1.000
_cell.length_b   1.000
_cell.length_c   1.000
_cell.angle_alpha   90.00
_cell.angle_beta   90.00
_cell.angle_gamma   90.00
#
_symmetry.space_group_name_H-M   'P 1'
#
loop_
_entity.id
_entity.type
_entity.pdbx_description
1 polymer ?
#
loop_
_entity_poly.entity_id
_entity_poly.type
_entity_poly.pdbx_seq_one_letter_code
_entity_poly.pdbx_strand_id
1 'polypeptide(L)'
;MTETITGTGMSPLEILLVLGAAVLVLARWLPAVARGPVTLAAAATAALSAAVSIVLGLRWQMVPVVAAAAIALGFAAVPLLRQRAGRTVRRAPRWLALPGSAACLALLAVGPVAAWALPEPAFPEPSGRYAVGTTVLEWTDSGRPETFTAEPDDHRSVVVQLWYPACRGTRNPPHSA
;
A
#
# COMPACT_ATOMS: atom_id res chain seq x y z
N MET A 1 15.91 3.42 -1.87
CA MET A 1 15.67 2.99 -3.26
C MET A 1 15.18 1.56 -3.18
N THR A 2 13.87 1.38 -3.24
CA THR A 2 13.26 0.05 -3.40
C THR A 2 13.48 -0.36 -4.85
N GLU A 3 14.24 -1.44 -5.07
CA GLU A 3 14.39 -2.01 -6.41
C GLU A 3 13.02 -2.47 -6.90
N THR A 4 12.45 -1.71 -7.83
CA THR A 4 11.28 -2.11 -8.59
C THR A 4 11.73 -3.14 -9.61
N ILE A 5 11.08 -4.31 -9.65
CA ILE A 5 11.36 -5.31 -10.68
C ILE A 5 10.93 -4.68 -12.02
N THR A 6 11.89 -4.52 -12.92
CA THR A 6 11.76 -3.88 -14.22
C THR A 6 10.72 -4.63 -15.06
N GLY A 7 9.47 -4.15 -15.01
CA GLY A 7 8.35 -4.70 -15.80
C GLY A 7 6.98 -4.66 -15.12
N THR A 8 6.89 -4.72 -13.78
CA THR A 8 5.59 -4.80 -13.08
C THR A 8 5.20 -3.56 -12.29
N GLY A 9 6.16 -2.67 -11.99
CA GLY A 9 5.91 -1.49 -11.15
C GLY A 9 5.56 -1.84 -9.68
N MET A 10 5.75 -3.10 -9.28
CA MET A 10 5.53 -3.60 -7.92
C MET A 10 6.86 -4.03 -7.28
N SER A 11 7.03 -3.68 -6.01
CA SER A 11 8.16 -4.15 -5.20
C SER A 11 8.01 -5.62 -4.81
N PRO A 12 9.11 -6.34 -4.52
CA PRO A 12 9.06 -7.74 -4.07
C PRO A 12 8.14 -7.95 -2.85
N LEU A 13 8.08 -6.97 -1.95
CA LEU A 13 7.22 -7.02 -0.75
C LEU A 13 5.73 -6.97 -1.12
N GLU A 14 5.35 -6.15 -2.09
CA GLU A 14 3.97 -6.06 -2.57
C GLU A 14 3.54 -7.38 -3.23
N ILE A 15 4.45 -8.01 -3.98
CA ILE A 15 4.22 -9.34 -4.56
C ILE A 15 4.01 -10.38 -3.45
N LEU A 16 4.85 -10.39 -2.42
CA LEU A 16 4.71 -11.27 -1.26
C LEU A 16 3.38 -11.06 -0.52
N LEU A 17 2.93 -9.81 -0.39
CA LEU A 17 1.65 -9.48 0.24
C LEU A 17 0.48 -10.04 -0.58
N VAL A 18 0.49 -9.83 -1.89
CA VAL A 18 -0.54 -10.34 -2.81
C VAL A 18 -0.56 -11.87 -2.80
N LEU A 19 0.60 -12.52 -2.88
CA LEU A 19 0.70 -13.97 -2.84
C LEU A 19 0.21 -14.54 -1.50
N GLY A 20 0.62 -13.96 -0.38
CA GLY A 20 0.14 -14.38 0.95
C GLY A 20 -1.38 -14.26 1.08
N ALA A 21 -1.95 -13.16 0.59
CA ALA A 21 -3.39 -12.96 0.57
C ALA A 21 -4.14 -13.91 -0.38
N ALA A 22 -3.57 -14.22 -1.55
CA ALA A 22 -4.11 -15.24 -2.46
C ALA A 22 -4.12 -16.62 -1.81
N VAL A 23 -3.04 -16.99 -1.11
CA VAL A 23 -2.95 -18.25 -0.36
C VAL A 23 -3.99 -18.30 0.75
N LEU A 24 -4.27 -17.20 1.46
CA LEU A 24 -5.35 -17.13 2.46
C LEU A 24 -6.73 -17.44 1.84
N VAL A 25 -7.02 -16.91 0.65
CA VAL A 25 -8.28 -17.20 -0.06
C VAL A 25 -8.34 -18.66 -0.50
N LEU A 26 -7.24 -19.22 -0.99
CA LEU A 26 -7.18 -20.61 -1.45
C LEU A 26 -7.15 -21.62 -0.30
N ALA A 27 -6.64 -21.23 0.88
CA ALA A 27 -6.51 -22.10 2.05
C ALA A 27 -7.83 -22.75 2.50
N ARG A 28 -8.99 -22.14 2.21
CA ARG A 28 -10.29 -22.74 2.52
C ARG A 28 -10.60 -24.01 1.73
N TRP A 29 -10.00 -24.15 0.54
CA TRP A 29 -10.22 -25.30 -0.35
C TRP A 29 -9.29 -26.46 -0.02
N LEU A 30 -8.22 -26.22 0.75
CA LEU A 30 -7.32 -27.28 1.18
C LEU A 30 -8.01 -28.31 2.09
N PRO A 31 -7.49 -29.54 2.20
CA PRO A 31 -7.98 -30.53 3.16
C PRO A 31 -7.78 -30.05 4.60
N ALA A 32 -8.68 -30.43 5.52
CA ALA A 32 -8.73 -29.92 6.90
C ALA A 32 -7.41 -30.03 7.67
N VAL A 33 -6.59 -31.04 7.35
CA VAL A 33 -5.26 -31.29 7.93
C VAL A 33 -4.27 -30.16 7.60
N ALA A 34 -4.34 -29.58 6.40
CA ALA A 34 -3.43 -28.53 5.95
C ALA A 34 -3.96 -27.10 6.20
N ARG A 35 -5.27 -26.93 6.48
CA ARG A 35 -5.89 -25.59 6.62
C ARG A 35 -5.29 -24.75 7.74
N GLY A 36 -5.08 -25.34 8.92
CA GLY A 36 -4.53 -24.64 10.09
C GLY A 36 -3.13 -24.06 9.86
N PRO A 37 -2.11 -24.89 9.53
CA PRO A 37 -0.75 -24.39 9.35
C PRO A 37 -0.61 -23.45 8.14
N VAL A 38 -1.30 -23.73 7.03
CA VAL A 38 -1.23 -22.89 5.81
C VAL A 38 -1.86 -21.52 6.03
N THR A 39 -3.00 -21.43 6.73
CA THR A 39 -3.61 -20.13 7.05
C THR A 39 -2.74 -19.30 7.98
N LEU A 40 -2.12 -19.90 9.01
CA LEU A 40 -1.22 -19.20 9.92
C LEU A 40 0.05 -18.71 9.22
N ALA A 41 0.67 -19.56 8.40
CA ALA A 41 1.86 -19.18 7.64
C ALA A 41 1.55 -18.04 6.65
N ALA A 42 0.46 -18.15 5.88
CA ALA A 42 0.05 -17.12 4.93
C ALA A 42 -0.34 -15.80 5.62
N ALA A 43 -1.01 -15.87 6.77
CA ALA A 43 -1.33 -14.70 7.59
C ALA A 43 -0.08 -14.00 8.11
N ALA A 44 0.89 -14.77 8.62
CA ALA A 44 2.15 -14.22 9.11
C ALA A 44 2.95 -13.55 7.99
N THR A 45 3.05 -14.19 6.82
CA THR A 45 3.72 -13.60 5.64
C THR A 45 3.04 -12.31 5.19
N ALA A 46 1.71 -12.31 5.06
CA ALA A 46 0.96 -11.12 4.65
C ALA A 46 1.08 -9.99 5.68
N ALA A 47 0.98 -10.30 6.99
CA ALA A 47 1.11 -9.31 8.05
C ALA A 47 2.52 -8.71 8.13
N LEU A 48 3.56 -9.55 8.02
CA LEU A 48 4.94 -9.08 8.00
C LEU A 48 5.21 -8.18 6.80
N SER A 49 4.74 -8.57 5.61
CA SER A 49 4.91 -7.75 4.41
C SER A 49 4.19 -6.41 4.53
N ALA A 50 2.94 -6.42 5.01
CA ALA A 50 2.18 -5.19 5.26
C ALA A 50 2.87 -4.28 6.30
N ALA A 51 3.39 -4.84 7.39
CA ALA A 51 4.10 -4.08 8.41
C ALA A 51 5.36 -3.41 7.85
N VAL A 52 6.14 -4.15 7.06
CA VAL A 52 7.34 -3.59 6.40
C VAL A 52 6.95 -2.49 5.41
N SER A 53 5.90 -2.68 4.62
CA SER A 53 5.41 -1.65 3.69
C SER A 53 4.89 -0.39 4.39
N ILE A 54 4.28 -0.50 5.58
CA ILE A 54 3.86 0.66 6.38
C ILE A 54 5.07 1.50 6.80
N VAL A 55 6.15 0.85 7.25
CA VAL A 55 7.39 1.54 7.67
C VAL A 55 8.10 2.20 6.48
N LEU A 56 8.05 1.58 5.30
CA LEU A 56 8.70 2.09 4.10
C LEU A 56 7.88 3.12 3.32
N GLY A 57 6.67 3.44 3.77
CA GLY A 57 5.74 4.34 3.07
C GLY A 57 4.80 3.57 2.16
N LEU A 58 3.69 3.09 2.73
CA LEU A 58 2.69 2.29 2.02
C LEU A 58 2.07 3.11 0.88
N ARG A 59 2.21 2.63 -0.36
CA ARG A 59 1.50 3.21 -1.51
C ARG A 59 0.01 3.09 -1.27
N TRP A 60 -0.74 4.18 -1.46
CA TRP A 60 -2.20 4.17 -1.29
C TRP A 60 -2.89 3.11 -2.17
N GLN A 61 -2.27 2.76 -3.30
CA GLN A 61 -2.67 1.69 -4.23
C GLN A 61 -2.76 0.31 -3.57
N MET A 62 -2.04 0.09 -2.46
CA MET A 62 -2.00 -1.19 -1.74
C MET A 62 -3.01 -1.27 -0.59
N VAL A 63 -3.70 -0.19 -0.25
CA VAL A 63 -4.74 -0.18 0.80
C VAL A 63 -5.86 -1.19 0.51
N PRO A 64 -6.39 -1.32 -0.71
CA PRO A 64 -7.40 -2.34 -1.04
C PRO A 64 -6.89 -3.77 -0.82
N VAL A 65 -5.60 -4.03 -1.10
CA VAL A 65 -4.97 -5.36 -0.93
C VAL A 65 -4.86 -5.72 0.54
N VAL A 66 -4.47 -4.78 1.39
CA VAL A 66 -4.41 -4.98 2.85
C VAL A 66 -5.82 -5.23 3.41
N ALA A 67 -6.82 -4.47 2.97
CA ALA A 67 -8.21 -4.70 3.35
C ALA A 67 -8.72 -6.08 2.89
N ALA A 68 -8.40 -6.49 1.65
CA ALA A 68 -8.73 -7.80 1.12
C ALA A 68 -8.10 -8.93 1.96
N ALA A 69 -6.83 -8.78 2.35
CA ALA A 69 -6.13 -9.74 3.19
C ALA A 69 -6.76 -9.87 4.58
N ALA A 70 -7.18 -8.77 5.21
CA ALA A 70 -7.87 -8.79 6.50
C ALA A 70 -9.25 -9.48 6.41
N ILE A 71 -10.01 -9.20 5.35
CA ILE A 71 -11.30 -9.85 5.08
C ILE A 71 -11.10 -11.35 4.85
N ALA A 72 -10.12 -11.73 4.01
CA ALA A 72 -9.78 -13.13 3.73
C ALA A 72 -9.33 -13.87 4.99
N LEU A 73 -8.56 -13.22 5.87
CA LEU A 73 -8.13 -13.78 7.15
C LEU A 73 -9.32 -14.06 8.07
N GLY A 74 -10.24 -13.11 8.24
CA GLY A 74 -11.46 -13.32 9.02
C GLY A 74 -12.29 -14.47 8.48
N PHE A 75 -12.46 -14.52 7.15
CA PHE A 75 -13.22 -15.59 6.49
C PHE A 75 -12.56 -16.97 6.63
N ALA A 76 -11.23 -17.04 6.61
CA ALA A 76 -10.47 -18.28 6.78
C ALA A 76 -10.33 -18.73 8.24
N ALA A 77 -10.29 -17.79 9.19
CA ALA A 77 -10.12 -18.07 10.62
C ALA A 77 -11.41 -18.53 11.32
N VAL A 78 -12.58 -18.01 10.92
CA VAL A 78 -13.89 -18.37 11.49
C VAL A 78 -14.15 -19.89 11.53
N PRO A 79 -13.94 -20.67 10.45
CA PRO A 79 -14.15 -22.12 10.49
C PRO A 79 -13.12 -22.85 11.37
N LEU A 80 -11.88 -22.37 11.46
CA LEU A 80 -10.84 -22.96 12.31
C LEU A 80 -11.12 -22.73 13.81
N LEU A 81 -11.56 -21.52 14.17
CA LEU A 81 -11.97 -21.17 15.53
C LEU A 81 -13.20 -21.97 15.97
N ARG A 82 -14.17 -22.17 15.08
CA ARG A 82 -15.37 -22.98 15.35
C ARG A 82 -15.08 -24.47 15.50
N GLN A 83 -14.09 -25.00 14.75
CA GLN A 83 -13.64 -26.38 14.91
C GLN A 83 -12.91 -26.61 16.24
N ARG A 84 -12.02 -25.68 16.65
CA ARG A 84 -11.36 -25.74 17.96
C ARG A 84 -12.34 -25.65 19.13
N ALA A 85 -13.44 -24.92 18.97
CA ALA A 85 -14.48 -24.77 19.99
C ALA A 85 -15.42 -25.99 20.12
N GLY A 86 -15.13 -27.12 19.47
CA GLY A 86 -15.90 -28.37 19.61
C GLY A 86 -17.35 -28.30 19.09
N ARG A 87 -17.74 -27.20 18.43
CA ARG A 87 -19.09 -27.04 17.87
C ARG A 87 -19.21 -27.84 16.57
N THR A 88 -20.16 -28.77 16.51
CA THR A 88 -20.48 -29.54 15.30
C THR A 88 -21.01 -28.60 14.21
N VAL A 89 -20.13 -28.18 13.31
CA VAL A 89 -20.52 -27.29 12.20
C VAL A 89 -21.21 -28.12 11.12
N ARG A 90 -22.52 -27.89 10.97
CA ARG A 90 -23.27 -28.23 9.74
C ARG A 90 -22.51 -27.60 8.57
N ARG A 91 -21.93 -28.42 7.69
CA ARG A 91 -21.08 -27.97 6.57
C ARG A 91 -21.81 -26.86 5.81
N ALA A 92 -21.34 -25.62 5.89
CA ALA A 92 -21.81 -24.57 5.01
C ALA A 92 -21.57 -25.06 3.56
N PRO A 93 -22.59 -25.03 2.69
CA PRO A 93 -22.44 -25.56 1.34
C PRO A 93 -21.32 -24.78 0.66
N ARG A 94 -20.38 -25.51 0.03
CA ARG A 94 -19.20 -24.95 -0.66
C ARG A 94 -19.56 -23.85 -1.67
N TRP A 95 -20.80 -23.84 -2.15
CA TRP A 95 -21.41 -22.84 -3.03
C TRP A 95 -21.57 -21.46 -2.39
N LEU A 96 -21.80 -21.35 -1.07
CA LEU A 96 -21.86 -20.04 -0.39
C LEU A 96 -20.47 -19.41 -0.20
N ALA A 97 -19.41 -20.21 -0.23
CA ALA A 97 -18.04 -19.71 -0.11
C ALA A 97 -17.44 -19.22 -1.45
N LEU A 98 -18.05 -19.61 -2.59
CA LEU A 98 -17.66 -19.18 -3.93
C LEU A 98 -17.76 -17.65 -4.12
N PRO A 99 -18.89 -16.98 -3.81
CA PRO A 99 -19.00 -15.53 -3.99
C PRO A 99 -18.03 -14.76 -3.10
N GLY A 100 -17.80 -15.21 -1.86
CA GLY A 100 -16.84 -14.55 -0.95
C GLY A 100 -15.39 -14.66 -1.42
N SER A 101 -15.00 -15.79 -2.02
CA SER A 101 -13.66 -15.92 -2.61
C SER A 101 -13.51 -15.14 -3.91
N ALA A 102 -14.53 -15.11 -4.75
CA ALA A 102 -14.53 -14.31 -5.96
C ALA A 102 -14.42 -12.81 -5.62
N ALA A 103 -15.17 -12.34 -4.62
CA ALA A 103 -15.08 -10.97 -4.13
C ALA A 103 -13.69 -10.64 -3.58
N CYS A 104 -13.09 -11.54 -2.78
CA CYS A 104 -11.73 -11.33 -2.26
C CYS A 104 -10.68 -11.30 -3.38
N LEU A 105 -10.77 -12.19 -4.37
CA LEU A 105 -9.87 -12.20 -5.53
C LEU A 105 -10.04 -10.94 -6.40
N ALA A 106 -11.28 -10.49 -6.60
CA ALA A 106 -11.55 -9.24 -7.32
C ALA A 106 -10.92 -8.05 -6.59
N LEU A 107 -11.08 -7.97 -5.26
CA LEU A 107 -10.45 -6.93 -4.43
C LEU A 107 -8.91 -7.02 -4.48
N LEU A 108 -8.37 -8.23 -4.50
CA LEU A 108 -6.93 -8.47 -4.60
C LEU A 108 -6.36 -7.95 -5.92
N ALA A 109 -7.12 -8.09 -7.02
CA ALA A 109 -6.73 -7.63 -8.34
C ALA A 109 -6.70 -6.09 -8.45
N VAL A 110 -7.46 -5.37 -7.61
CA VAL A 110 -7.50 -3.90 -7.64
C VAL A 110 -6.11 -3.28 -7.40
N GLY A 111 -5.31 -3.84 -6.48
CA GLY A 111 -3.98 -3.30 -6.17
C GLY A 111 -3.01 -3.35 -7.36
N PRO A 112 -2.72 -4.55 -7.90
CA PRO A 112 -1.87 -4.69 -9.09
C PRO A 112 -2.39 -3.91 -10.31
N VAL A 113 -3.72 -3.89 -10.52
CA VAL A 113 -4.32 -3.12 -11.63
C VAL A 113 -4.12 -1.61 -11.42
N ALA A 114 -4.31 -1.10 -10.20
CA ALA A 114 -4.08 0.31 -9.88
C ALA A 114 -2.60 0.68 -9.99
N ALA A 115 -1.69 -0.20 -9.56
CA ALA A 115 -0.24 0.01 -9.70
C ALA A 115 0.20 0.03 -11.17
N TRP A 116 -0.43 -0.78 -12.03
CA TRP A 116 -0.19 -0.78 -13.46
C TRP A 116 -0.82 0.42 -14.18
N ALA A 117 -2.05 0.78 -13.82
CA ALA A 117 -2.79 1.87 -14.46
C ALA A 117 -2.31 3.27 -14.02
N LEU A 118 -1.76 3.40 -12.82
CA LEU A 118 -1.19 4.63 -12.28
C LEU A 118 0.27 4.39 -11.86
N PRO A 119 1.20 4.22 -12.82
CA PRO A 119 2.61 4.08 -12.52
C PRO A 119 3.15 5.36 -11.86
N GLU A 120 4.12 5.20 -10.97
CA GLU A 120 4.78 6.33 -10.33
C GLU A 120 5.49 7.18 -11.39
N PRO A 121 5.19 8.48 -11.50
CA PRO A 121 5.83 9.34 -12.49
C PRO A 121 7.33 9.40 -12.23
N ALA A 122 8.13 8.80 -13.11
CA ALA A 122 9.57 8.94 -13.07
C ALA A 122 9.95 10.22 -13.80
N PHE A 123 10.71 11.08 -13.12
CA PHE A 123 11.35 12.20 -13.81
C PHE A 123 12.41 11.65 -14.78
N PRO A 124 12.54 12.25 -15.99
CA PRO A 124 13.62 11.88 -16.90
C PRO A 124 14.96 12.13 -16.23
N GLU A 125 15.96 11.31 -16.55
CA GLU A 125 17.31 11.53 -16.05
C GLU A 125 17.81 12.92 -16.47
N PRO A 126 18.40 13.71 -15.55
CA PRO A 126 18.97 14.99 -15.89
C PRO A 126 20.05 14.81 -16.97
N SER A 127 19.94 15.54 -18.08
CA SER A 127 20.93 15.50 -19.17
C SER A 127 22.26 16.19 -18.82
N GLY A 128 22.30 16.90 -17.69
CA GLY A 128 23.46 17.66 -17.23
C GLY A 128 24.41 16.85 -16.35
N ARG A 129 25.67 17.33 -16.26
CA ARG A 129 26.71 16.74 -15.40
C ARG A 129 26.48 16.89 -13.89
N TYR A 130 25.58 17.79 -13.49
CA TYR A 130 25.27 18.10 -12.10
C TYR A 130 24.00 17.38 -11.66
N ALA A 131 23.93 17.00 -10.38
CA ALA A 131 22.66 16.54 -9.80
C ALA A 131 21.69 17.72 -9.71
N VAL A 132 20.39 17.44 -9.61
CA VAL A 132 19.38 18.49 -9.40
C VAL A 132 18.93 18.41 -7.94
N GLY A 133 19.15 19.49 -7.20
CA GLY A 133 18.58 19.72 -5.89
C GLY A 133 17.21 20.39 -6.02
N THR A 134 16.30 20.08 -5.10
CA THR A 134 14.98 20.70 -5.03
C THR A 134 14.74 21.25 -3.64
N THR A 135 14.25 22.49 -3.55
CA THR A 135 13.75 23.03 -2.28
C THR A 135 12.38 23.66 -2.50
N VAL A 136 11.51 23.51 -1.52
CA VAL A 136 10.20 24.16 -1.50
C VAL A 136 10.26 25.22 -0.42
N LEU A 137 9.86 26.44 -0.76
CA LEU A 137 9.80 27.57 0.15
C LEU A 137 8.38 28.13 0.11
N GLU A 138 7.88 28.52 1.27
CA GLU A 138 6.69 29.34 1.37
C GLU A 138 7.13 30.80 1.49
N TRP A 139 6.66 31.65 0.59
CA TRP A 139 6.94 33.08 0.60
C TRP A 139 5.65 33.87 0.84
N THR A 140 5.60 34.59 1.94
CA THR A 140 4.48 35.46 2.28
C THR A 140 4.76 36.89 1.83
N ASP A 141 3.90 37.42 0.97
CA ASP A 141 3.92 38.82 0.56
C ASP A 141 3.13 39.67 1.57
N SER A 142 3.84 40.28 2.52
CA SER A 142 3.24 41.15 3.55
C SER A 142 2.61 42.43 2.99
N GLY A 143 2.89 42.80 1.74
CA GLY A 143 2.30 43.95 1.08
C GLY A 143 0.91 43.71 0.51
N ARG A 144 0.43 42.46 0.49
CA ARG A 144 -0.85 42.08 -0.11
C ARG A 144 -1.69 41.22 0.85
N PRO A 145 -2.94 41.63 1.16
CA PRO A 145 -3.84 40.82 1.97
C PRO A 145 -4.29 39.57 1.21
N GLU A 146 -4.55 38.49 1.94
CA GLU A 146 -5.17 37.28 1.41
C GLU A 146 -6.68 37.53 1.19
N THR A 147 -7.20 37.13 0.04
CA THR A 147 -8.59 37.34 -0.38
C THR A 147 -9.46 36.10 -0.25
N PHE A 148 -8.85 34.92 -0.05
CA PHE A 148 -9.54 33.64 0.07
C PHE A 148 -9.88 33.26 1.53
N THR A 149 -9.35 33.99 2.51
CA THR A 149 -9.61 33.78 3.95
C THR A 149 -10.39 34.96 4.54
N ALA A 150 -11.10 34.71 5.64
CA ALA A 150 -11.89 35.74 6.33
C ALA A 150 -11.08 36.49 7.41
N GLU A 151 -9.81 36.12 7.59
CA GLU A 151 -8.91 36.67 8.61
C GLU A 151 -8.30 37.99 8.08
N PRO A 152 -8.55 39.13 8.75
CA PRO A 152 -8.16 40.44 8.23
C PRO A 152 -6.66 40.72 8.27
N ASP A 153 -5.89 39.98 9.09
CA ASP A 153 -4.43 40.10 9.20
C ASP A 153 -3.68 39.03 8.36
N ASP A 154 -4.40 38.28 7.51
CA ASP A 154 -3.80 37.26 6.67
C ASP A 154 -3.20 37.85 5.39
N HIS A 155 -2.06 37.31 5.00
CA HIS A 155 -1.23 37.81 3.91
C HIS A 155 -0.99 36.72 2.88
N ARG A 156 -0.83 37.12 1.63
CA ARG A 156 -0.74 36.16 0.53
C ARG A 156 0.56 35.34 0.60
N SER A 157 0.42 34.04 0.91
CA SER A 157 1.50 33.06 0.81
C SER A 157 1.54 32.39 -0.56
N VAL A 158 2.73 32.24 -1.13
CA VAL A 158 2.98 31.49 -2.37
C VAL A 158 4.02 30.41 -2.10
N VAL A 159 3.67 29.17 -2.41
CA VAL A 159 4.59 28.03 -2.35
C VAL A 159 5.39 27.99 -3.66
N VAL A 160 6.72 28.15 -3.55
CA VAL A 160 7.65 28.13 -4.68
C VAL A 160 8.56 26.92 -4.58
N GLN A 161 8.63 26.14 -5.66
CA GLN A 161 9.57 25.03 -5.81
C GLN A 161 10.76 25.47 -6.68
N LEU A 162 11.95 25.44 -6.10
CA LEU A 162 13.21 25.80 -6.78
C LEU A 162 13.96 24.53 -7.16
N TRP A 163 14.38 24.44 -8.43
CA TRP A 163 15.30 23.42 -8.93
C TRP A 163 16.67 24.06 -9.21
N TYR A 164 17.74 23.54 -8.63
CA TYR A 164 19.08 24.10 -8.78
C TYR A 164 20.16 23.01 -8.92
N PRO A 165 21.32 23.30 -9.54
CA PRO A 165 22.42 22.34 -9.64
C PRO A 165 22.96 22.02 -8.24
N ALA A 166 23.02 20.74 -7.91
CA ALA A 166 23.52 20.23 -6.64
C ALA A 166 24.69 19.28 -6.84
N CYS A 167 25.51 19.15 -5.79
CA CYS A 167 26.51 18.09 -5.70
C CYS A 167 25.80 16.76 -5.41
N ARG A 168 26.32 15.66 -5.98
CA ARG A 168 25.82 14.31 -5.68
C ARG A 168 25.99 14.05 -4.17
N GLY A 169 24.88 13.93 -3.44
CA GLY A 169 24.88 13.57 -2.01
C GLY A 169 24.32 14.61 -1.04
N THR A 170 24.00 15.83 -1.48
CA THR A 170 23.39 16.84 -0.59
C THR A 170 21.90 16.56 -0.40
N ARG A 171 21.55 15.76 0.61
CA ARG A 171 20.16 15.57 1.04
C ARG A 171 19.81 16.71 1.99
N ASN A 172 18.97 17.65 1.57
CA ASN A 172 18.52 18.73 2.47
C ASN A 172 17.55 18.16 3.52
N PRO A 173 17.75 18.43 4.83
CA PRO A 173 16.72 18.17 5.83
C PRO A 173 15.50 19.08 5.58
N PRO A 174 14.29 18.64 5.98
CA PRO A 174 13.12 19.51 5.93
C PRO A 174 13.37 20.72 6.83
N HIS A 175 13.26 21.92 6.26
CA HIS A 175 13.20 23.15 7.04
C HIS A 175 11.87 23.16 7.78
N SER A 176 11.90 22.81 9.06
CA SER A 176 10.87 23.21 10.02
C SER A 176 10.98 24.73 10.21
N ALA A 177 9.99 25.45 9.72
CA ALA A 177 9.72 26.84 10.08
C ALA A 177 9.36 26.94 11.56
#